data_AF-A0A6V7PMF2-F1
#
_entry.id   AF-A0A6V7PMF2-F1
#
_cell.length_a   1.000
_cell.length_b   1.000
_cell.length_c   1.000
_cell.angle_alpha   90.00
_cell.angle_beta   90.00
_cell.angle_gamma   90.00
#
_symmetry.space_group_name_H-M   'P 1'
#
loop_
_entity.id
_entity.type
_entity.pdbx_description
1 polymer ?
#
loop_
_entity_poly.entity_id
_entity_poly.type
_entity_poly.pdbx_seq_one_letter_code
_entity_poly.pdbx_strand_id
1 'polypeptide(L)'
;MELYSSRRRSKFSGQSIRAIPIRILTVGKKRSQGIQLIVEEYKEKLKYYCGVEDVLIKSNPKTTSDMKAQIEAEDAAMMQHIKPEDWVVMLDENGKEINSAQMADLLGDAGKTGSSCITFCIGGPYGHGPLVRERADMAIRLSSLV
;
A
#
# COMPACT_ATOMS: atom_id res chain seq x y z
N MET A 1 19.24 36.34 7.71
CA MET A 1 19.52 36.53 6.27
C MET A 1 19.28 35.18 5.63
N GLU A 2 18.10 35.09 5.03
CA GLU A 2 17.44 34.09 4.16
C GLU A 2 17.91 32.61 4.06
N LEU A 3 16.93 31.78 3.66
CA LEU A 3 16.94 30.36 3.24
C LEU A 3 16.34 29.43 4.32
N TYR A 4 15.04 29.07 4.33
CA TYR A 4 14.28 28.50 3.22
C TYR A 4 12.80 28.91 3.25
N SER A 5 12.43 29.68 2.24
CA SER A 5 11.08 29.79 1.71
C SER A 5 10.68 28.47 1.04
N SER A 6 9.57 27.88 1.48
CA SER A 6 8.45 27.48 0.60
C SER A 6 7.48 26.67 1.44
N ARG A 7 6.40 27.30 1.93
CA ARG A 7 5.18 26.55 2.20
C ARG A 7 4.73 26.02 0.84
N ARG A 8 5.12 24.80 0.47
CA ARG A 8 4.53 24.12 -0.68
C ARG A 8 3.05 24.02 -0.39
N ARG A 9 2.27 24.92 -1.00
CA ARG A 9 0.84 24.70 -1.21
C ARG A 9 0.73 23.32 -1.86
N SER A 10 -0.14 22.48 -1.32
CA SER A 10 -0.58 21.27 -2.01
C SER A 10 -0.77 21.62 -3.49
N LYS A 11 -0.13 20.86 -4.38
CA LYS A 11 -0.17 21.13 -5.84
C LYS A 11 -1.59 21.03 -6.41
N PHE A 12 -2.55 20.63 -5.59
CA PHE A 12 -3.92 20.34 -5.94
C PHE A 12 -4.89 21.48 -5.58
N SER A 13 -4.51 22.74 -5.79
CA SER A 13 -5.45 23.85 -5.65
C SER A 13 -6.35 23.95 -6.90
N GLY A 14 -7.63 23.64 -6.77
CA GLY A 14 -8.66 23.99 -7.76
C GLY A 14 -8.98 22.93 -8.83
N GLN A 15 -8.43 21.71 -8.75
CA GLN A 15 -8.83 20.60 -9.60
C GLN A 15 -9.63 19.57 -8.80
N SER A 16 -10.79 19.15 -9.31
CA SER A 16 -11.54 18.03 -8.74
C SER A 16 -10.72 16.75 -8.91
N ILE A 17 -10.03 16.32 -7.86
CA ILE A 17 -9.41 15.00 -7.81
C ILE A 17 -10.54 13.99 -7.65
N ARG A 18 -10.64 13.03 -8.58
CA ARG A 18 -11.52 11.89 -8.41
C ARG A 18 -11.10 11.13 -7.15
N ALA A 19 -12.04 10.89 -6.23
CA ALA A 19 -11.80 9.99 -5.12
C ALA A 19 -11.51 8.57 -5.67
N ILE A 20 -10.26 8.14 -5.59
CA ILE A 20 -9.85 6.79 -5.99
C ILE A 20 -9.94 5.87 -4.77
N PRO A 21 -10.58 4.69 -4.89
CA PRO A 21 -10.61 3.72 -3.81
C PRO A 21 -9.20 3.21 -3.48
N ILE A 22 -8.97 2.92 -2.22
CA ILE A 22 -7.72 2.35 -1.72
C ILE A 22 -7.97 0.88 -1.36
N ARG A 23 -7.11 0.00 -1.85
CA ARG A 23 -7.06 -1.41 -1.43
C ARG A 23 -5.79 -1.65 -0.62
N ILE A 24 -5.91 -2.36 0.48
CA ILE A 24 -4.78 -2.79 1.32
C ILE A 24 -4.74 -4.31 1.29
N LEU A 25 -3.72 -4.87 0.65
CA LEU A 25 -3.46 -6.30 0.60
C LEU A 25 -2.45 -6.65 1.69
N THR A 26 -2.85 -7.45 2.68
CA THR A 26 -1.95 -7.92 3.74
C THR A 26 -1.79 -9.42 3.66
N VAL A 27 -0.57 -9.90 3.53
CA VAL A 27 -0.25 -11.32 3.70
C VAL A 27 -0.03 -11.62 5.17
N GLY A 28 -0.74 -12.62 5.70
CA GLY A 28 -0.46 -13.11 7.04
C GLY A 28 -1.63 -13.82 7.71
N LYS A 29 -1.61 -13.77 9.04
CA LYS A 29 -2.67 -14.30 9.90
C LYS A 29 -3.68 -13.20 10.23
N LYS A 30 -4.84 -13.61 10.73
CA LYS A 30 -5.85 -12.67 11.22
C LYS A 30 -5.24 -11.79 12.32
N ARG A 31 -5.48 -10.48 12.22
CA ARG A 31 -5.06 -9.51 13.23
C ARG A 31 -5.69 -9.86 14.58
N SER A 32 -5.00 -9.52 15.67
CA SER A 32 -5.60 -9.59 17.00
C SER A 32 -6.80 -8.63 17.08
N GLN A 33 -7.72 -8.87 18.02
CA GLN A 33 -8.93 -8.05 18.16
C GLN A 33 -8.59 -6.57 18.38
N GLY A 34 -7.58 -6.26 19.21
CA GLY A 34 -7.16 -4.88 19.46
C GLY A 34 -6.69 -4.15 18.21
N ILE A 35 -5.87 -4.80 17.38
CA ILE A 35 -5.39 -4.21 16.12
C ILE A 35 -6.54 -4.07 15.12
N GLN A 36 -7.45 -5.06 15.05
CA GLN A 36 -8.61 -4.98 14.16
C GLN A 36 -9.50 -3.78 14.49
N LEU A 37 -9.69 -3.45 15.76
CA LEU A 37 -10.46 -2.28 16.19
C LEU A 37 -9.81 -0.97 15.74
N ILE A 38 -8.49 -0.85 15.87
CA ILE A 38 -7.75 0.33 15.41
C ILE A 38 -7.87 0.49 13.89
N VAL A 39 -7.69 -0.60 13.13
CA VAL A 39 -7.85 -0.58 11.68
C VAL A 39 -9.25 -0.11 11.29
N GLU A 40 -10.29 -0.63 11.95
CA GLU A 40 -11.67 -0.24 11.66
C GLU A 40 -11.94 1.22 12.00
N GLU A 41 -11.40 1.74 13.11
CA GLU A 41 -11.51 3.16 13.46
C GLU A 41 -10.92 4.07 12.37
N TYR A 42 -9.77 3.72 11.80
CA TYR A 42 -9.16 4.49 10.72
C TYR A 42 -9.93 4.33 9.40
N LYS A 43 -10.45 3.15 9.09
CA LYS A 43 -11.32 2.93 7.91
C LYS A 43 -12.59 3.77 8.01
N GLU A 44 -13.21 3.83 9.18
CA GLU A 44 -14.40 4.65 9.44
C GLU A 44 -14.14 6.15 9.26
N LYS A 45 -12.92 6.62 9.54
CA LYS A 45 -12.51 8.00 9.24
C LYS A 45 -12.24 8.22 7.74
N LEU A 46 -11.66 7.23 7.07
CA LEU A 46 -11.29 7.32 5.65
C LEU A 46 -12.48 7.22 4.68
N LYS A 47 -13.57 6.53 5.07
CA LYS A 47 -14.74 6.32 4.21
C LYS A 47 -15.40 7.60 3.71
N TYR A 48 -15.24 8.70 4.43
CA TYR A 48 -15.75 10.02 4.04
C TYR A 48 -14.96 10.66 2.89
N TYR A 49 -13.76 10.13 2.58
CA TYR A 49 -12.86 10.64 1.55
C TYR A 49 -12.71 9.66 0.36
N CYS A 50 -12.64 8.36 0.63
CA CYS A 50 -12.50 7.32 -0.39
C CYS A 50 -13.02 5.97 0.11
N GLY A 51 -13.36 5.08 -0.82
CA GLY A 51 -13.64 3.68 -0.47
C GLY A 51 -12.36 2.97 -0.05
N VAL A 52 -12.38 2.26 1.08
CA VAL A 52 -11.23 1.49 1.56
C VAL A 52 -11.58 0.01 1.63
N GLU A 53 -10.81 -0.81 0.93
CA GLU A 53 -10.88 -2.26 0.95
C GLU A 53 -9.68 -2.83 1.72
N ASP A 54 -9.94 -3.67 2.73
CA ASP A 54 -8.91 -4.31 3.54
C ASP A 54 -8.98 -5.83 3.32
N VAL A 55 -7.98 -6.38 2.64
CA VAL A 55 -7.96 -7.78 2.20
C VAL A 55 -6.82 -8.50 2.90
N LEU A 56 -7.18 -9.52 3.67
CA LEU A 56 -6.23 -10.45 4.27
C LEU A 56 -6.02 -11.67 3.37
N ILE A 57 -4.81 -11.81 2.85
CA ILE A 57 -4.34 -13.00 2.14
C ILE A 57 -3.75 -13.95 3.17
N LYS A 58 -4.32 -15.15 3.28
CA LYS A 58 -3.85 -16.14 4.25
C LYS A 58 -2.49 -16.70 3.80
N SER A 59 -1.49 -16.62 4.68
CA SER A 59 -0.23 -17.37 4.48
C SER A 59 -0.52 -18.87 4.42
N ASN A 60 0.16 -19.58 3.52
CA ASN A 60 0.01 -21.03 3.37
C ASN A 60 0.72 -21.78 4.52
N PRO A 61 -0.01 -22.41 5.46
CA PRO A 61 0.59 -23.07 6.61
C PRO A 61 1.29 -24.39 6.27
N LYS A 62 1.06 -24.95 5.07
CA LYS A 62 1.67 -26.23 4.66
C LYS A 62 3.12 -26.08 4.20
N THR A 63 3.54 -24.86 3.89
CA THR A 63 4.85 -24.58 3.28
C THR A 63 5.81 -23.87 4.25
N THR A 64 5.48 -23.82 5.54
CA THR A 64 6.26 -23.07 6.54
C THR A 64 7.73 -23.49 6.66
N SER A 65 8.08 -24.70 6.18
CA SER A 65 9.47 -25.20 6.16
C SER A 65 10.26 -24.80 4.92
N ASP A 66 9.61 -24.45 3.81
CA ASP A 66 10.26 -24.01 2.58
C ASP A 66 9.90 -22.54 2.32
N MET A 67 10.81 -21.66 2.75
CA MET A 67 10.69 -20.21 2.58
C MET A 67 10.37 -19.82 1.13
N LYS A 68 11.01 -20.47 0.14
CA LYS A 68 10.85 -20.09 -1.26
C LYS A 68 9.45 -20.42 -1.75
N ALA A 69 8.99 -21.63 -1.47
CA ALA A 69 7.64 -22.05 -1.84
C ALA A 69 6.55 -21.28 -1.05
N GLN A 70 6.85 -20.78 0.16
CA GLN A 70 5.96 -19.86 0.87
C GLN A 70 5.86 -18.51 0.15
N ILE A 71 6.99 -17.88 -0.20
CA ILE A 71 7.03 -16.61 -0.94
C ILE A 71 6.28 -16.74 -2.26
N GLU A 72 6.55 -17.78 -3.06
CA GLU A 72 5.88 -18.01 -4.35
C GLU A 72 4.35 -18.15 -4.21
N ALA A 73 3.87 -18.85 -3.17
CA ALA A 73 2.45 -19.00 -2.92
C ALA A 73 1.78 -17.69 -2.47
N GLU A 74 2.44 -16.93 -1.61
CA GLU A 74 1.95 -15.62 -1.12
C GLU A 74 1.94 -14.58 -2.26
N ASP A 75 2.97 -14.56 -3.09
CA ASP A 75 3.13 -13.70 -4.26
C ASP A 75 2.03 -13.97 -5.30
N ALA A 76 1.83 -15.25 -5.65
CA ALA A 76 0.75 -15.65 -6.57
C ALA A 76 -0.65 -15.33 -6.03
N ALA A 77 -0.88 -15.51 -4.72
CA ALA A 77 -2.15 -15.18 -4.10
C ALA A 77 -2.41 -13.67 -4.10
N MET A 78 -1.38 -12.85 -3.84
CA MET A 78 -1.53 -11.39 -3.88
C MET A 78 -1.85 -10.88 -5.28
N MET A 79 -1.18 -11.42 -6.31
CA MET A 79 -1.40 -11.05 -7.71
C MET A 79 -2.84 -11.27 -8.18
N GLN A 80 -3.59 -12.22 -7.59
CA GLN A 80 -5.01 -12.44 -7.92
C GLN A 80 -5.91 -11.25 -7.55
N HIS A 81 -5.46 -10.37 -6.65
CA HIS A 81 -6.22 -9.19 -6.21
C HIS A 81 -5.75 -7.89 -6.88
N ILE A 82 -4.69 -7.95 -7.69
CA ILE A 82 -4.12 -6.79 -8.37
C ILE A 82 -4.64 -6.75 -9.80
N LYS A 83 -5.27 -5.65 -10.18
CA LYS A 83 -5.71 -5.44 -11.55
C LYS A 83 -4.65 -4.73 -12.40
N PRO A 84 -4.65 -4.90 -13.72
CA PRO A 84 -3.74 -4.17 -14.61
C PRO A 84 -3.79 -2.66 -14.45
N GLU A 85 -4.97 -2.10 -14.18
CA GLU A 85 -5.23 -0.66 -14.04
C GLU A 85 -5.03 -0.09 -12.62
N ASP A 86 -4.64 -0.93 -11.66
CA ASP A 86 -4.35 -0.49 -10.29
C ASP A 86 -3.02 0.28 -10.26
N TRP A 87 -2.90 1.29 -9.39
CA TRP A 87 -1.61 1.86 -9.03
C TRP A 87 -1.06 1.12 -7.81
N VAL A 88 -0.01 0.33 -8.00
CA VAL A 88 0.48 -0.61 -7.00
C VAL A 88 1.65 -0.02 -6.21
N VAL A 89 1.46 0.07 -4.90
CA VAL A 89 2.45 0.56 -3.95
C VAL A 89 2.88 -0.58 -3.04
N MET A 90 4.10 -1.06 -3.25
CA MET A 90 4.70 -2.09 -2.40
C MET A 90 5.33 -1.46 -1.15
N LEU A 91 4.98 -1.96 0.02
CA LEU A 91 5.67 -1.59 1.26
C LEU A 91 6.81 -2.57 1.51
N ASP A 92 8.04 -2.06 1.49
CA ASP A 92 9.28 -2.84 1.57
C ASP A 92 10.40 -1.98 2.20
N GLU A 93 11.26 -2.58 3.02
CA GLU A 93 12.37 -1.90 3.70
C GLU A 93 13.45 -1.36 2.75
N ASN A 94 13.50 -1.87 1.52
CA ASN A 94 14.38 -1.38 0.45
C ASN A 94 13.68 -0.34 -0.43
N GLY A 95 12.45 0.04 -0.10
CA GLY A 95 11.68 1.04 -0.81
C GLY A 95 12.19 2.48 -0.57
N LYS A 96 11.62 3.42 -1.32
CA LYS A 96 11.91 4.83 -1.18
C LYS A 96 11.33 5.36 0.13
N GLU A 97 12.16 6.04 0.91
CA GLU A 97 11.69 6.80 2.08
C GLU A 97 10.97 8.06 1.63
N ILE A 98 9.75 8.27 2.14
CA ILE A 98 8.94 9.44 1.86
C ILE A 98 8.32 10.00 3.13
N ASN A 99 8.12 11.31 3.18
CA ASN A 99 7.36 11.96 4.26
C ASN A 99 5.86 12.05 3.94
N SER A 100 5.06 12.47 4.92
CA SER A 100 3.60 12.54 4.79
C SER A 100 3.11 13.46 3.65
N ALA A 101 3.82 14.55 3.36
CA ALA A 101 3.46 15.44 2.26
C ALA A 101 3.69 14.77 0.90
N GLN A 102 4.76 13.99 0.77
CA GLN A 102 5.04 13.20 -0.42
C GLN A 102 4.06 12.03 -0.59
N MET A 103 3.60 11.40 0.51
CA MET A 103 2.52 10.41 0.45
C MET A 103 1.22 11.04 -0.06
N ALA A 104 0.87 12.24 0.43
CA ALA A 104 -0.30 12.97 -0.06
C ALA A 104 -0.19 13.33 -1.55
N ASP A 105 1.00 13.75 -2.00
CA ASP A 105 1.27 13.99 -3.43
C ASP A 105 1.08 12.72 -4.26
N LEU A 106 1.56 11.56 -3.79
CA LEU A 106 1.39 10.27 -4.46
C LEU A 106 -0.08 9.90 -4.62
N LEU A 107 -0.87 10.03 -3.55
CA LEU A 107 -2.31 9.73 -3.58
C LEU A 107 -3.04 10.62 -4.58
N GLY A 108 -2.68 11.91 -4.64
CA GLY A 108 -3.26 12.84 -5.60
C GLY A 108 -2.80 12.62 -7.04
N ASP A 109 -1.57 12.17 -7.26
CA ASP A 109 -1.03 11.89 -8.59
C ASP A 109 -1.60 10.59 -9.18
N ALA A 110 -1.83 9.55 -8.38
CA ALA A 110 -2.61 8.38 -8.80
C ALA A 110 -4.03 8.77 -9.23
N GLY A 111 -4.60 9.83 -8.63
CA GLY A 111 -5.82 10.52 -9.07
C GLY A 111 -5.84 10.92 -10.55
N LYS A 112 -4.67 11.25 -11.10
CA LYS A 112 -4.49 11.82 -12.45
C LYS A 112 -4.10 10.78 -13.50
N THR A 113 -3.51 9.65 -13.09
CA THR A 113 -3.04 8.59 -13.99
C THR A 113 -4.18 7.80 -14.63
N GLY A 114 -5.43 8.02 -14.18
CA GLY A 114 -6.60 7.26 -14.63
C GLY A 114 -6.72 5.89 -13.96
N SER A 115 -5.88 5.61 -12.95
CA SER A 115 -5.92 4.37 -12.18
C SER A 115 -7.28 4.15 -11.52
N SER A 116 -7.71 2.90 -11.48
CA SER A 116 -9.03 2.57 -10.90
C SER A 116 -9.01 2.46 -9.39
N CYS A 117 -7.84 2.16 -8.82
CA CYS A 117 -7.60 1.90 -7.41
C CYS A 117 -6.12 2.15 -7.08
N ILE A 118 -5.82 2.54 -5.84
CA ILE A 118 -4.46 2.50 -5.29
C ILE A 118 -4.35 1.26 -4.42
N THR A 119 -3.47 0.34 -4.76
CA THR A 119 -3.31 -0.94 -4.07
C THR A 119 -2.00 -0.95 -3.28
N PHE A 120 -2.10 -0.91 -1.96
CA PHE A 120 -0.96 -1.09 -1.06
C PHE A 120 -0.73 -2.56 -0.77
N CYS A 121 0.51 -3.02 -0.96
CA CYS A 121 0.91 -4.41 -0.76
C CYS A 121 1.80 -4.54 0.49
N ILE A 122 1.34 -5.30 1.49
CA ILE A 122 2.08 -5.64 2.71
C ILE A 122 2.41 -7.14 2.65
N GLY A 123 3.70 -7.44 2.57
CA GLY A 123 4.21 -8.81 2.42
C GLY A 123 4.17 -9.60 3.72
N GLY A 124 4.49 -10.89 3.60
CA GLY A 124 4.70 -11.77 4.75
C GLY A 124 6.04 -11.48 5.45
N PRO A 125 6.42 -12.31 6.44
CA PRO A 125 7.68 -12.13 7.18
C PRO A 125 8.95 -12.26 6.31
N TYR A 126 8.83 -12.83 5.11
CA TYR A 126 9.93 -12.99 4.15
C TYR A 126 9.87 -11.96 3.00
N GLY A 127 8.99 -10.96 3.11
CA GLY A 127 8.80 -9.91 2.10
C GLY A 127 7.95 -10.35 0.91
N HIS A 128 8.14 -9.65 -0.21
CA HIS A 128 7.40 -9.88 -1.46
C HIS A 128 8.19 -10.75 -2.44
N GLY A 129 7.47 -11.56 -3.22
CA GLY A 129 8.03 -12.33 -4.32
C GLY A 129 8.28 -11.50 -5.59
N PRO A 130 8.86 -12.11 -6.64
CA PRO A 130 9.23 -11.41 -7.85
C PRO A 130 8.04 -10.83 -8.63
N LEU A 131 6.87 -11.47 -8.59
CA LEU A 131 5.71 -11.01 -9.37
C LEU A 131 5.18 -9.67 -8.84
N VAL A 132 5.00 -9.55 -7.52
CA VAL A 132 4.57 -8.28 -6.89
C VAL A 132 5.65 -7.21 -7.04
N ARG A 133 6.94 -7.57 -6.90
CA ARG A 133 8.06 -6.63 -7.09
C ARG A 133 8.10 -6.04 -8.50
N GLU A 134 7.92 -6.89 -9.52
CA GLU A 134 7.89 -6.45 -10.92
C GLU A 134 6.62 -5.65 -11.23
N ARG A 135 5.48 -6.03 -10.64
CA ARG A 135 4.21 -5.34 -10.82
C ARG A 135 4.17 -3.97 -10.13
N ALA A 136 4.91 -3.76 -9.04
CA ALA A 136 4.81 -2.55 -8.25
C ALA A 136 5.21 -1.31 -9.06
N ASP A 137 4.31 -0.33 -9.14
CA ASP A 137 4.59 0.98 -9.72
C ASP A 137 5.55 1.78 -8.82
N MET A 138 5.53 1.53 -7.51
CA MET A 138 6.47 2.12 -6.57
C MET A 138 6.69 1.23 -5.33
N ALA A 139 7.91 1.27 -4.79
CA ALA A 139 8.25 0.71 -3.48
C ALA A 139 8.44 1.83 -2.45
N ILE A 140 7.80 1.72 -1.29
CA ILE A 140 7.90 2.68 -0.18
C ILE A 140 8.43 1.98 1.06
N ARG A 141 9.39 2.65 1.71
CA ARG A 141 9.83 2.31 3.06
C ARG A 141 9.13 3.20 4.08
N LEU A 142 8.52 2.59 5.10
CA LEU A 142 7.88 3.31 6.20
C LEU A 142 8.86 3.74 7.29
N SER A 143 9.93 2.99 7.50
CA SER A 143 10.91 3.21 8.57
C SER A 143 12.24 2.54 8.24
N SER A 144 13.32 2.99 8.88
CA SER A 144 14.62 2.29 8.93
C SER A 144 14.58 1.00 9.74
N LEU A 145 13.50 0.74 10.46
CA LEU A 145 13.27 -0.45 11.28
C LEU A 145 12.60 -1.55 10.46
N VAL A 146 12.94 -2.80 10.80
CA VAL A 146 12.32 -4.04 10.32
C VAL A 146 11.69 -4.77 11.49
#